data_AF-A0A378WVR6-F1
#
_entry.id   AF-A0A378WVR6-F1
#
_cell.length_a   1.000
_cell.length_b   1.000
_cell.length_c   1.000
_cell.angle_alpha   90.00
_cell.angle_beta   90.00
_cell.angle_gamma   90.00
#
_symmetry.space_group_name_H-M   'P 1'
#
loop_
_entity.id
_entity.type
_entity.pdbx_description
1 polymer ?
#
loop_
_entity_poly.entity_id
_entity_poly.type
_entity_poly.pdbx_seq_one_letter_code
_entity_poly.pdbx_strand_id
1 'polypeptide(L)'
;MDKLLDRIGWAAGNGRFRMRVWATFAPLIVVAATLGGCGSAPENGIADHGATTLSHAATGSSPGVVQADPDSYRADSGGVDGYYFTSPSGLWRCAIIPGGDNPQAGCQPSTNTRPDMGVAGAPTVEDQFTHGEARPNAILVDRSSGPRFDHLGQAIFWLTPGEAQMLPYNSPLTAGGFTCNTQETGVSCRDDQSGRGFTFSTAGFSMRYSDVEARAGTLSPPAAQAPEPPADGTNCGARGYRFENIHGSTPCDFMIEVWSRYRTDAPAGGAHTVEGLAGGSIAFCSDAPDAPGSAGTCGYGGWGFRALGQPGRPEASASDRAGALNFRDASCTPRFVLDTDGVCHLGQ
;
A
#
# COMPACT_ATOMS: atom_id res chain seq x y z
N MET A 1 -16.19 -42.55 51.42
CA MET A 1 -17.55 -43.03 51.77
C MET A 1 -18.61 -42.00 51.35
N ASP A 2 -19.17 -41.92 50.15
CA ASP A 2 -18.74 -42.19 48.74
C ASP A 2 -19.80 -41.55 47.81
N LYS A 3 -19.60 -41.27 46.52
CA LYS A 3 -18.55 -41.62 45.52
C LYS A 3 -18.09 -40.29 44.88
N LEU A 4 -16.85 -40.05 44.48
CA LEU A 4 -16.00 -40.68 43.46
C LEU A 4 -16.59 -40.79 42.04
N LEU A 5 -16.05 -39.93 41.16
CA LEU A 5 -15.62 -40.17 39.78
C LEU A 5 -16.22 -41.37 39.02
N ASP A 6 -16.93 -41.12 37.92
CA ASP A 6 -16.68 -41.87 36.67
C ASP A 6 -17.25 -41.18 35.41
N ARG A 7 -16.68 -41.55 34.24
CA ARG A 7 -17.05 -41.27 32.83
C ARG A 7 -16.21 -40.26 32.05
N ILE A 8 -14.91 -40.53 31.98
CA ILE A 8 -14.10 -40.20 30.79
C ILE A 8 -14.20 -41.37 29.81
N GLY A 9 -14.90 -41.18 28.69
CA GLY A 9 -15.06 -42.19 27.64
C GLY A 9 -14.02 -42.03 26.52
N TRP A 10 -12.83 -42.58 26.69
CA TRP A 10 -11.85 -42.71 25.59
C TRP A 10 -12.30 -43.76 24.58
N ALA A 11 -12.53 -43.36 23.33
CA ALA A 11 -12.77 -44.28 22.21
C ALA A 11 -11.46 -44.56 21.45
N ALA A 12 -10.75 -45.61 21.83
CA ALA A 12 -9.54 -46.06 21.13
C ALA A 12 -9.89 -46.78 19.82
N GLY A 13 -9.89 -46.04 18.70
CA GLY A 13 -10.17 -46.55 17.35
C GLY A 13 -8.98 -47.24 16.68
N ASN A 14 -8.65 -48.48 17.06
CA ASN A 14 -7.65 -49.30 16.37
C ASN A 14 -8.16 -49.82 15.01
N GLY A 15 -8.18 -48.94 14.00
CA GLY A 15 -8.59 -49.24 12.62
C GLY A 15 -7.42 -49.66 11.71
N ARG A 16 -7.30 -50.96 11.45
CA ARG A 16 -6.24 -51.58 10.63
C ARG A 16 -6.07 -50.92 9.25
N PHE A 17 -4.94 -50.24 9.02
CA PHE A 17 -4.50 -49.85 7.68
C PHE A 17 -4.28 -51.11 6.81
N ARG A 18 -5.12 -51.29 5.79
CA ARG A 18 -4.89 -52.29 4.74
C ARG A 18 -3.93 -51.70 3.70
N MET A 19 -2.63 -51.92 3.86
CA MET A 19 -1.70 -51.82 2.73
C MET A 19 -2.14 -52.81 1.66
N ARG A 20 -2.62 -52.32 0.52
CA ARG A 20 -2.67 -53.09 -0.72
C ARG A 20 -1.46 -52.74 -1.56
N VAL A 21 -0.47 -53.63 -1.46
CA VAL A 21 0.65 -53.78 -2.37
C VAL A 21 0.17 -53.61 -3.82
N TRP A 22 0.72 -52.63 -4.53
CA TRP A 22 0.70 -52.62 -5.99
C TRP A 22 1.96 -53.32 -6.48
N ALA A 23 1.77 -54.37 -7.26
CA ALA A 23 2.86 -55.19 -7.76
C ALA A 23 3.61 -54.50 -8.91
N THR A 24 4.91 -54.73 -8.93
CA THR A 24 5.85 -54.38 -10.00
C THR A 24 5.41 -54.83 -11.40
N PHE A 25 5.61 -53.97 -12.39
CA PHE A 25 5.97 -54.41 -13.74
C PHE A 25 7.26 -53.73 -14.19
N ALA A 26 8.13 -54.50 -14.84
CA ALA A 26 9.52 -54.16 -15.15
C ALA A 26 9.63 -53.44 -16.53
N PRO A 27 10.82 -52.90 -16.89
CA PRO A 27 10.94 -51.92 -17.98
C PRO A 27 11.06 -52.58 -19.35
N LEU A 28 10.88 -51.77 -20.41
CA LEU A 28 11.31 -52.14 -21.76
C LEU A 28 12.29 -51.10 -22.29
N ILE A 29 13.51 -51.57 -22.57
CA ILE A 29 14.62 -50.79 -23.11
C ILE A 29 14.42 -50.65 -24.63
N VAL A 30 14.55 -49.44 -25.17
CA VAL A 30 14.89 -49.23 -26.57
C VAL A 30 16.11 -48.32 -26.64
N VAL A 31 17.22 -48.87 -27.11
CA VAL A 31 18.44 -48.11 -27.43
C VAL A 31 18.32 -47.61 -28.87
N ALA A 32 18.53 -46.32 -29.07
CA ALA A 32 18.79 -45.74 -30.40
C ALA A 32 19.98 -44.79 -30.28
N ALA A 33 21.15 -45.24 -30.76
CA ALA A 33 22.34 -44.41 -30.84
C ALA A 33 22.40 -43.70 -32.19
N THR A 34 22.75 -42.42 -32.19
CA THR A 34 23.24 -41.72 -33.39
C THR A 34 24.55 -40.99 -33.07
N LEU A 35 25.46 -41.01 -34.04
CA LEU A 35 26.83 -40.51 -33.95
C LEU A 35 26.96 -39.17 -34.68
N GLY A 36 27.96 -38.38 -34.30
CA GLY A 36 28.40 -37.18 -35.05
C GLY A 36 28.17 -35.88 -34.27
N GLY A 37 29.15 -34.96 -34.18
CA GLY A 37 30.52 -35.02 -34.73
C GLY A 37 31.42 -33.98 -34.07
N CYS A 38 32.74 -34.17 -34.24
CA CYS A 38 33.76 -33.27 -33.69
C CYS A 38 33.98 -32.04 -34.60
N GLY A 39 34.29 -30.89 -34.03
CA GLY A 39 34.54 -29.65 -34.79
C GLY A 39 35.13 -28.54 -33.93
N SER A 40 36.46 -28.48 -33.85
CA SER A 40 37.20 -27.44 -33.12
C SER A 40 37.70 -26.36 -34.08
N ALA A 41 37.54 -25.08 -33.71
CA ALA A 41 38.35 -23.98 -34.24
C ALA A 41 38.34 -22.78 -33.29
N PRO A 42 39.50 -22.30 -32.82
CA PRO A 42 39.67 -20.95 -32.30
C PRO A 42 40.36 -20.07 -33.35
N GLU A 43 39.68 -19.02 -33.81
CA GLU A 43 40.31 -18.01 -34.69
C GLU A 43 40.36 -16.64 -34.00
N ASN A 44 41.58 -16.12 -33.83
CA ASN A 44 41.82 -14.75 -33.41
C ASN A 44 41.45 -13.78 -34.54
N GLY A 45 40.52 -12.87 -34.28
CA GLY A 45 40.18 -11.78 -35.19
C GLY A 45 40.26 -10.43 -34.48
N ILE A 46 41.46 -9.85 -34.37
CA ILE A 46 41.62 -8.43 -34.03
C ILE A 46 41.35 -7.62 -35.29
N ALA A 47 40.25 -6.87 -35.31
CA ALA A 47 40.00 -5.81 -36.28
C ALA A 47 39.31 -4.63 -35.58
N ASP A 48 40.13 -3.66 -35.15
CA ASP A 48 39.68 -2.36 -34.67
C ASP A 48 39.16 -1.53 -35.86
N HIS A 49 37.87 -1.21 -35.86
CA HIS A 49 37.32 -0.15 -36.70
C HIS A 49 36.20 0.62 -35.99
N GLY A 50 36.53 1.84 -35.57
CA GLY A 50 35.67 3.00 -35.87
C GLY A 50 34.48 3.22 -34.96
N ALA A 51 34.68 4.14 -34.01
CA ALA A 51 33.66 4.78 -33.20
C ALA A 51 32.30 5.03 -33.89
N THR A 52 31.21 4.71 -33.20
CA THR A 52 30.08 5.64 -33.02
C THR A 52 29.48 5.41 -31.64
N THR A 53 29.94 6.21 -30.67
CA THR A 53 29.23 6.42 -29.41
C THR A 53 27.91 7.12 -29.70
N LEU A 54 26.82 6.36 -29.84
CA LEU A 54 25.46 6.92 -29.82
C LEU A 54 25.11 7.37 -28.40
N SER A 55 25.68 8.53 -28.03
CA SER A 55 25.23 9.35 -26.92
C SER A 55 23.82 9.86 -27.25
N HIS A 56 22.80 9.04 -26.96
CA HIS A 56 21.43 9.53 -26.91
C HIS A 56 21.35 10.52 -25.75
N ALA A 57 21.34 11.81 -26.11
CA ALA A 57 21.06 12.88 -25.16
C ALA A 57 19.72 12.58 -24.48
N ALA A 58 19.74 12.44 -23.15
CA ALA A 58 18.55 12.24 -22.34
C ALA A 58 17.67 13.49 -22.42
N THR A 59 16.70 13.48 -23.32
CA THR A 59 15.77 14.58 -23.52
C THR A 59 14.68 14.52 -22.45
N GLY A 60 14.75 15.42 -21.47
CA GLY A 60 13.64 15.81 -20.59
C GLY A 60 12.84 14.68 -19.94
N SER A 61 13.30 14.17 -18.80
CA SER A 61 12.50 13.26 -17.97
C SER A 61 11.25 13.94 -17.43
N SER A 62 10.08 13.57 -17.96
CA SER A 62 8.83 13.57 -17.17
C SER A 62 9.05 12.71 -15.91
N PRO A 63 8.32 12.92 -14.79
CA PRO A 63 8.26 11.95 -13.71
C PRO A 63 7.78 10.61 -14.27
N GLY A 64 8.73 9.69 -14.46
CA GLY A 64 8.56 8.52 -15.30
C GLY A 64 8.07 7.32 -14.49
N VAL A 65 7.22 6.51 -15.10
CA VAL A 65 6.88 5.18 -14.59
C VAL A 65 8.15 4.32 -14.62
N VAL A 66 8.63 3.90 -13.45
CA VAL A 66 9.84 3.07 -13.33
C VAL A 66 9.41 1.63 -13.08
N GLN A 67 9.51 0.76 -14.09
CA GLN A 67 9.22 -0.67 -13.92
C GLN A 67 10.05 -1.25 -12.77
N ALA A 68 9.39 -1.94 -11.84
CA ALA A 68 10.05 -2.60 -10.73
C ALA A 68 10.79 -3.85 -11.22
N ASP A 69 12.02 -4.07 -10.74
CA ASP A 69 12.79 -5.28 -11.05
C ASP A 69 12.14 -6.50 -10.36
N PRO A 70 11.57 -7.47 -11.11
CA PRO A 70 10.85 -8.58 -10.52
C PRO A 70 11.74 -9.51 -9.69
N ASP A 71 13.04 -9.62 -9.98
CA ASP A 71 13.92 -10.50 -9.20
C ASP A 71 14.19 -9.96 -7.78
N SER A 72 13.97 -8.65 -7.54
CA SER A 72 14.00 -8.07 -6.19
C SER A 72 12.79 -8.41 -5.30
N TYR A 73 11.70 -8.92 -5.89
CA TYR A 73 10.48 -9.33 -5.18
C TYR A 73 10.30 -10.86 -5.13
N ARG A 74 11.13 -11.62 -5.85
CA ARG A 74 11.06 -13.08 -5.93
C ARG A 74 11.39 -13.73 -4.58
N ALA A 75 10.49 -14.56 -4.07
CA ALA A 75 10.72 -15.35 -2.86
C ALA A 75 9.88 -16.63 -2.83
N ASP A 76 10.26 -17.59 -1.98
CA ASP A 76 9.41 -18.69 -1.53
C ASP A 76 8.69 -18.27 -0.24
N SER A 77 7.38 -18.54 -0.17
CA SER A 77 6.60 -18.40 1.06
C SER A 77 5.92 -19.73 1.39
N GLY A 78 6.54 -20.51 2.27
CA GLY A 78 5.99 -21.80 2.73
C GLY A 78 5.88 -22.87 1.64
N GLY A 79 6.78 -22.89 0.66
CA GLY A 79 6.73 -23.80 -0.50
C GLY A 79 5.93 -23.26 -1.69
N VAL A 80 5.61 -21.96 -1.69
CA VAL A 80 4.98 -21.25 -2.82
C VAL A 80 5.97 -20.22 -3.37
N ASP A 81 6.52 -20.50 -4.55
CA ASP A 81 7.29 -19.53 -5.33
C ASP A 81 6.39 -18.40 -5.85
N GLY A 82 6.77 -17.16 -5.55
CA GLY A 82 6.02 -15.97 -5.97
C GLY A 82 6.86 -14.69 -5.96
N TYR A 83 6.18 -13.58 -6.27
CA TYR A 83 6.74 -12.24 -6.19
C TYR A 83 5.94 -11.46 -5.15
N TYR A 84 6.51 -11.31 -3.95
CA TYR A 84 5.82 -10.80 -2.78
C TYR A 84 6.19 -9.34 -2.54
N PHE A 85 5.22 -8.49 -2.19
CA PHE A 85 5.45 -7.10 -1.86
C PHE A 85 4.48 -6.54 -0.80
N THR A 86 4.89 -5.45 -0.16
CA THR A 86 4.01 -4.65 0.70
C THR A 86 3.57 -3.37 -0.02
N SER A 87 2.34 -2.93 0.21
CA SER A 87 1.87 -1.60 -0.23
C SER A 87 2.57 -0.49 0.55
N PRO A 88 2.91 0.68 -0.03
CA PRO A 88 3.54 1.79 0.70
C PRO A 88 2.77 2.32 1.91
N SER A 89 1.46 2.13 1.96
CA SER A 89 0.63 2.46 3.14
C SER A 89 0.80 1.48 4.31
N GLY A 90 1.51 0.37 4.12
CA GLY A 90 1.63 -0.72 5.09
C GLY A 90 0.34 -1.50 5.36
N LEU A 91 -0.77 -1.19 4.67
CA LEU A 91 -2.09 -1.78 4.95
C LEU A 91 -2.28 -3.17 4.33
N TRP A 92 -1.60 -3.48 3.23
CA TRP A 92 -1.79 -4.71 2.47
C TRP A 92 -0.48 -5.41 2.14
N ARG A 93 -0.53 -6.74 2.18
CA ARG A 93 0.50 -7.68 1.72
C ARG A 93 -0.01 -8.33 0.45
N CYS A 94 0.77 -8.27 -0.61
CA CYS A 94 0.37 -8.66 -1.94
C CYS A 94 1.39 -9.62 -2.56
N ALA A 95 0.93 -10.46 -3.49
CA ALA A 95 1.83 -11.28 -4.28
C ALA A 95 1.30 -11.55 -5.68
N ILE A 96 2.24 -11.80 -6.60
CA ILE A 96 1.99 -12.48 -7.87
C ILE A 96 2.48 -13.93 -7.70
N ILE A 97 1.57 -14.89 -7.86
CA ILE A 97 1.84 -16.32 -7.75
C ILE A 97 1.70 -16.92 -9.17
N PRO A 98 2.83 -17.12 -9.89
CA PRO A 98 2.81 -17.56 -11.29
C PRO A 98 2.57 -19.06 -11.47
N GLY A 99 2.80 -19.86 -10.42
CA GLY A 99 2.79 -21.32 -10.43
C GLY A 99 1.52 -21.93 -9.85
N GLY A 100 1.48 -23.27 -9.84
CA GLY A 100 0.34 -24.06 -9.39
C GLY A 100 -0.80 -24.12 -10.40
N ASP A 101 -1.91 -24.76 -10.01
CA ASP A 101 -3.06 -25.02 -10.89
C ASP A 101 -3.92 -23.76 -11.16
N ASN A 102 -3.78 -22.71 -10.34
CA ASN A 102 -4.47 -21.42 -10.54
C ASN A 102 -3.50 -20.24 -10.33
N PRO A 103 -2.72 -19.86 -11.36
CA PRO A 103 -1.90 -18.66 -11.34
C PRO A 103 -2.75 -17.41 -11.08
N GLN A 104 -2.29 -16.55 -10.18
CA GLN A 104 -3.08 -15.43 -9.67
C GLN A 104 -2.21 -14.29 -9.12
N ALA A 105 -2.78 -13.10 -9.04
CA ALA A 105 -2.21 -11.96 -8.33
C ALA A 105 -3.24 -11.33 -7.40
N GLY A 106 -2.83 -10.94 -6.19
CA GLY A 106 -3.78 -10.48 -5.18
C GLY A 106 -3.13 -9.90 -3.93
N CYS A 107 -3.99 -9.47 -3.00
CA CYS A 107 -3.62 -8.82 -1.75
C CYS A 107 -4.51 -9.30 -0.59
N GLN A 108 -3.93 -9.28 0.61
CA GLN A 108 -4.55 -9.53 1.91
C GLN A 108 -4.22 -8.37 2.88
N PRO A 109 -4.97 -8.15 3.98
CA PRO A 109 -4.58 -7.19 5.01
C PRO A 109 -3.20 -7.56 5.58
N SER A 110 -2.44 -6.57 6.02
CA SER A 110 -1.08 -6.77 6.56
C SER A 110 -1.02 -7.33 7.99
N THR A 111 -2.18 -7.40 8.66
CA THR A 111 -2.31 -7.83 10.06
C THR A 111 -3.42 -8.88 10.21
N ASN A 112 -3.27 -9.75 11.21
CA ASN A 112 -4.33 -10.67 11.64
C ASN A 112 -5.35 -10.02 12.61
N THR A 113 -5.09 -8.82 13.12
CA THR A 113 -5.96 -8.12 14.07
C THR A 113 -7.14 -7.39 13.41
N ARG A 114 -7.03 -7.11 12.10
CA ARG A 114 -8.15 -6.75 11.22
C ARG A 114 -8.26 -7.85 10.17
N PRO A 115 -9.12 -8.86 10.39
CA PRO A 115 -9.19 -10.03 9.51
C PRO A 115 -9.86 -9.72 8.17
N ASP A 116 -10.54 -8.58 8.01
CA ASP A 116 -11.11 -8.15 6.72
C ASP A 116 -10.20 -7.18 5.96
N MET A 117 -10.45 -7.03 4.65
CA MET A 117 -9.67 -6.21 3.73
C MET A 117 -9.59 -4.70 4.07
N GLY A 118 -10.47 -4.18 4.93
CA GLY A 118 -10.52 -2.75 5.26
C GLY A 118 -10.99 -1.85 4.11
N VAL A 119 -11.70 -2.40 3.12
CA VAL A 119 -12.16 -1.71 1.91
C VAL A 119 -13.64 -1.32 2.04
N ALA A 120 -13.95 -0.03 1.94
CA ALA A 120 -15.33 0.44 1.97
C ALA A 120 -16.17 -0.14 0.82
N GLY A 121 -17.40 -0.54 1.13
CA GLY A 121 -18.35 -1.09 0.15
C GLY A 121 -18.04 -2.49 -0.37
N ALA A 122 -16.97 -3.16 0.09
CA ALA A 122 -16.68 -4.54 -0.29
C ALA A 122 -17.87 -5.48 0.06
N PRO A 123 -18.30 -6.36 -0.87
CA PRO A 123 -19.42 -7.27 -0.64
C PRO A 123 -19.06 -8.34 0.41
N THR A 124 -20.05 -8.96 1.04
CA THR A 124 -19.86 -10.24 1.71
C THR A 124 -19.55 -11.33 0.69
N VAL A 125 -18.77 -12.32 1.09
CA VAL A 125 -18.36 -13.48 0.26
C VAL A 125 -18.51 -14.75 1.08
N GLU A 126 -18.54 -15.91 0.41
CA GLU A 126 -18.56 -17.20 1.10
C GLU A 126 -17.20 -17.49 1.77
N ASP A 127 -17.24 -17.87 3.04
CA ASP A 127 -16.11 -18.40 3.79
C ASP A 127 -15.83 -19.85 3.37
N GLN A 128 -14.65 -20.11 2.82
CA GLN A 128 -14.28 -21.40 2.22
C GLN A 128 -14.22 -22.59 3.21
N PHE A 129 -14.26 -22.34 4.52
CA PHE A 129 -14.17 -23.38 5.57
C PHE A 129 -15.51 -23.64 6.28
N THR A 130 -16.33 -22.60 6.45
CA THR A 130 -17.60 -22.64 7.20
C THR A 130 -18.82 -22.60 6.29
N HIS A 131 -18.65 -22.24 5.01
CA HIS A 131 -19.73 -22.03 4.03
C HIS A 131 -20.76 -20.97 4.47
N GLY A 132 -20.38 -20.07 5.38
CA GLY A 132 -21.17 -18.91 5.79
C GLY A 132 -20.76 -17.64 5.03
N GLU A 133 -21.53 -16.56 5.19
CA GLU A 133 -21.11 -15.23 4.71
C GLU A 133 -20.07 -14.61 5.64
N ALA A 134 -18.95 -14.15 5.08
CA ALA A 134 -17.90 -13.41 5.77
C ALA A 134 -17.60 -12.08 5.06
N ARG A 135 -16.95 -11.16 5.77
CA ARG A 135 -16.26 -10.02 5.13
C ARG A 135 -15.03 -10.57 4.41
N PRO A 136 -14.72 -10.11 3.19
CA PRO A 136 -13.58 -10.64 2.45
C PRO A 136 -12.27 -10.25 3.12
N ASN A 137 -11.32 -11.18 3.10
CA ASN A 137 -9.97 -10.98 3.59
C ASN A 137 -8.93 -10.97 2.47
N ALA A 138 -9.33 -11.22 1.22
CA ALA A 138 -8.49 -11.10 0.05
C ALA A 138 -9.22 -10.39 -1.09
N ILE A 139 -8.45 -9.74 -1.96
CA ILE A 139 -8.86 -9.38 -3.33
C ILE A 139 -7.82 -9.92 -4.29
N LEU A 140 -8.26 -10.61 -5.35
CA LEU A 140 -7.36 -11.29 -6.28
C LEU A 140 -7.94 -11.33 -7.70
N VAL A 141 -7.05 -11.54 -8.67
CA VAL A 141 -7.34 -11.82 -10.06
C VAL A 141 -6.63 -13.10 -10.46
N ASP A 142 -7.38 -14.06 -11.00
CA ASP A 142 -6.84 -15.25 -11.64
C ASP A 142 -7.33 -15.36 -13.09
N ARG A 143 -6.72 -16.26 -13.87
CA ARG A 143 -7.01 -16.40 -15.30
C ARG A 143 -8.37 -17.03 -15.61
N SER A 144 -8.99 -17.70 -14.63
CA SER A 144 -10.21 -18.49 -14.85
C SER A 144 -11.49 -17.71 -14.53
N SER A 145 -11.49 -17.00 -13.40
CA SER A 145 -12.62 -16.26 -12.85
C SER A 145 -12.43 -14.74 -12.99
N GLY A 146 -11.19 -14.25 -12.99
CA GLY A 146 -10.83 -12.84 -13.03
C GLY A 146 -10.91 -12.14 -11.66
N PRO A 147 -11.06 -10.80 -11.65
CA PRO A 147 -11.00 -10.02 -10.42
C PRO A 147 -12.20 -10.27 -9.50
N ARG A 148 -11.94 -10.63 -8.25
CA ARG A 148 -12.96 -10.86 -7.21
C ARG A 148 -12.41 -10.59 -5.80
N PHE A 149 -13.32 -10.42 -4.85
CA PHE A 149 -13.04 -10.59 -3.43
C PHE A 149 -13.15 -12.06 -3.03
N ASP A 150 -12.46 -12.44 -1.96
CA ASP A 150 -12.46 -13.82 -1.41
C ASP A 150 -12.26 -13.81 0.11
N HIS A 151 -12.56 -14.93 0.78
CA HIS A 151 -12.27 -15.15 2.20
C HIS A 151 -11.47 -16.44 2.38
N LEU A 152 -10.14 -16.26 2.37
CA LEU A 152 -9.15 -17.32 2.41
C LEU A 152 -8.80 -17.70 3.86
N GLY A 153 -8.83 -18.98 4.21
CA GLY A 153 -8.38 -19.44 5.53
C GLY A 153 -6.86 -19.40 5.75
N GLN A 154 -6.09 -18.91 4.77
CA GLN A 154 -4.62 -18.87 4.78
C GLN A 154 -4.06 -17.61 4.11
N ALA A 155 -2.90 -17.16 4.59
CA ALA A 155 -2.25 -15.91 4.20
C ALA A 155 -1.36 -16.07 2.95
N ILE A 156 -1.91 -16.57 1.83
CA ILE A 156 -1.12 -16.92 0.63
C ILE A 156 -0.40 -15.74 -0.04
N PHE A 157 -0.87 -14.51 0.18
CA PHE A 157 -0.25 -13.30 -0.36
C PHE A 157 0.76 -12.66 0.62
N TRP A 158 1.06 -13.34 1.73
CA TRP A 158 2.11 -12.92 2.67
C TRP A 158 3.42 -13.65 2.38
N LEU A 159 4.54 -12.95 2.50
CA LEU A 159 5.85 -13.59 2.63
C LEU A 159 6.02 -14.10 4.07
N THR A 160 6.40 -15.36 4.25
CA THR A 160 6.70 -15.95 5.56
C THR A 160 7.73 -17.08 5.41
N PRO A 161 8.84 -17.07 6.18
CA PRO A 161 9.20 -16.08 7.21
C PRO A 161 9.65 -14.73 6.63
N GLY A 162 9.55 -13.67 7.44
CA GLY A 162 10.04 -12.33 7.10
C GLY A 162 8.94 -11.34 6.70
N GLU A 163 9.35 -10.28 6.00
CA GLU A 163 8.47 -9.26 5.44
C GLU A 163 8.92 -8.96 4.00
N ALA A 164 7.95 -8.75 3.12
CA ALA A 164 8.19 -8.51 1.71
C ALA A 164 8.60 -7.04 1.45
N GLN A 165 9.46 -6.84 0.44
CA GLN A 165 9.89 -5.51 0.02
C GLN A 165 8.68 -4.63 -0.35
N MET A 166 8.71 -3.35 0.02
CA MET A 166 7.70 -2.39 -0.39
C MET A 166 7.76 -2.19 -1.91
N LEU A 167 6.62 -2.23 -2.61
CA LEU A 167 6.52 -1.82 -4.01
C LEU A 167 6.27 -0.30 -4.09
N PRO A 168 7.25 0.53 -4.52
CA PRO A 168 7.10 1.98 -4.51
C PRO A 168 5.97 2.46 -5.42
N TYR A 169 5.41 3.63 -5.09
CA TYR A 169 4.41 4.26 -5.94
C TYR A 169 4.93 4.49 -7.37
N ASN A 170 4.05 4.32 -8.34
CA ASN A 170 4.34 4.48 -9.77
C ASN A 170 5.40 3.50 -10.31
N SER A 171 5.71 2.44 -9.55
CA SER A 171 6.60 1.35 -9.95
C SER A 171 5.82 0.06 -10.15
N PRO A 172 5.26 -0.19 -11.35
CA PRO A 172 4.54 -1.44 -11.62
C PRO A 172 5.50 -2.63 -11.60
N LEU A 173 5.06 -3.71 -10.97
CA LEU A 173 5.71 -5.01 -10.92
C LEU A 173 5.01 -5.95 -11.91
N THR A 174 5.74 -6.37 -12.95
CA THR A 174 5.22 -7.28 -13.98
C THR A 174 5.91 -8.63 -13.87
N ALA A 175 5.16 -9.70 -13.61
CA ALA A 175 5.71 -11.05 -13.51
C ALA A 175 4.65 -12.12 -13.79
N GLY A 176 5.05 -13.28 -14.36
CA GLY A 176 4.13 -14.42 -14.51
C GLY A 176 2.90 -14.21 -15.41
N GLY A 177 2.85 -13.12 -16.21
CA GLY A 177 1.66 -12.70 -16.93
C GLY A 177 0.64 -11.93 -16.07
N PHE A 178 1.07 -11.37 -14.95
CA PHE A 178 0.32 -10.42 -14.15
C PHE A 178 1.12 -9.14 -13.97
N THR A 179 0.43 -7.99 -13.99
CA THR A 179 1.01 -6.70 -13.55
C THR A 179 0.28 -6.23 -12.30
N CYS A 180 1.02 -5.87 -11.26
CA CYS A 180 0.52 -5.11 -10.12
C CYS A 180 1.17 -3.72 -10.06
N ASN A 181 0.46 -2.72 -9.53
CA ASN A 181 1.02 -1.41 -9.20
C ASN A 181 0.47 -0.86 -7.89
N THR A 182 1.21 0.07 -7.31
CA THR A 182 0.77 0.91 -6.19
C THR A 182 0.74 2.36 -6.63
N GLN A 183 -0.32 3.07 -6.23
CA GLN A 183 -0.53 4.50 -6.45
C GLN A 183 -1.10 5.10 -5.16
N GLU A 184 -1.06 6.42 -5.00
CA GLU A 184 -1.71 7.09 -3.85
C GLU A 184 -3.22 6.79 -3.76
N THR A 185 -3.84 6.52 -4.92
CA THR A 185 -5.26 6.14 -5.06
C THR A 185 -5.57 4.69 -4.69
N GLY A 186 -4.56 3.82 -4.52
CA GLY A 186 -4.75 2.42 -4.16
C GLY A 186 -3.75 1.44 -4.76
N VAL A 187 -4.03 0.15 -4.60
CA VAL A 187 -3.29 -0.96 -5.23
C VAL A 187 -4.11 -1.53 -6.37
N SER A 188 -3.46 -1.81 -7.50
CA SER A 188 -4.11 -2.40 -8.68
C SER A 188 -3.37 -3.66 -9.13
N CYS A 189 -4.08 -4.72 -9.53
CA CYS A 189 -3.47 -5.88 -10.19
C CYS A 189 -4.34 -6.37 -11.36
N ARG A 190 -3.71 -6.86 -12.42
CA ARG A 190 -4.36 -7.46 -13.61
C ARG A 190 -3.70 -8.76 -14.02
N ASP A 191 -4.49 -9.61 -14.67
CA ASP A 191 -3.98 -10.62 -15.61
C ASP A 191 -3.69 -9.92 -16.95
N ASP A 192 -2.45 -10.01 -17.42
CA ASP A 192 -2.01 -9.35 -18.66
C ASP A 192 -2.58 -10.03 -19.91
N GLN A 193 -3.01 -11.30 -19.82
CA GLN A 193 -3.58 -12.02 -20.95
C GLN A 193 -5.01 -11.55 -21.28
N SER A 194 -5.87 -11.41 -20.27
CA SER A 194 -7.26 -10.96 -20.44
C SER A 194 -7.44 -9.44 -20.26
N GLY A 195 -6.46 -8.74 -19.70
CA GLY A 195 -6.56 -7.34 -19.30
C GLY A 195 -7.54 -7.10 -18.14
N ARG A 196 -8.13 -8.17 -17.57
CA ARG A 196 -9.03 -8.09 -16.42
C ARG A 196 -8.20 -7.88 -15.16
N GLY A 197 -8.71 -7.07 -14.24
CA GLY A 197 -8.01 -6.74 -13.01
C GLY A 197 -8.88 -5.88 -12.10
N PHE A 198 -8.30 -5.46 -10.99
CA PHE A 198 -8.96 -4.63 -9.97
C PHE A 198 -8.07 -3.45 -9.58
N THR A 199 -8.70 -2.48 -8.92
CA THR A 199 -8.08 -1.36 -8.20
C THR A 199 -8.82 -1.21 -6.87
N PHE A 200 -8.11 -1.06 -5.75
CA PHE A 200 -8.75 -0.89 -4.44
C PHE A 200 -7.94 -0.02 -3.47
N SER A 201 -8.64 0.60 -2.53
CA SER A 201 -8.08 1.32 -1.39
C SER A 201 -9.06 1.26 -0.20
N THR A 202 -8.74 1.91 0.92
CA THR A 202 -9.68 2.00 2.05
C THR A 202 -10.99 2.70 1.69
N ALA A 203 -10.96 3.62 0.71
CA ALA A 203 -12.11 4.40 0.27
C ALA A 203 -13.07 3.62 -0.67
N GLY A 204 -12.63 2.51 -1.27
CA GLY A 204 -13.47 1.71 -2.16
C GLY A 204 -12.68 0.85 -3.15
N PHE A 205 -13.37 0.28 -4.13
CA PHE A 205 -12.76 -0.57 -5.15
C PHE A 205 -13.45 -0.43 -6.52
N SER A 206 -12.77 -0.94 -7.54
CA SER A 206 -13.25 -1.12 -8.90
C SER A 206 -12.77 -2.47 -9.42
N MET A 207 -13.64 -3.25 -10.07
CA MET A 207 -13.24 -4.47 -10.80
C MET A 207 -12.71 -4.13 -12.20
N ARG A 208 -11.81 -3.15 -12.24
CA ARG A 208 -10.99 -2.74 -13.39
C ARG A 208 -9.62 -2.37 -12.87
N TYR A 209 -8.59 -2.68 -13.65
CA TYR A 209 -7.24 -2.22 -13.38
C TYR A 209 -7.11 -0.73 -13.70
N SER A 210 -6.37 -0.01 -12.87
CA SER A 210 -5.89 1.34 -13.15
C SER A 210 -4.40 1.27 -13.45
N ASP A 211 -4.00 1.59 -14.68
CA ASP A 211 -2.59 1.78 -15.00
C ASP A 211 -1.97 2.90 -14.15
N VAL A 212 -0.65 2.86 -14.00
CA VAL A 212 0.10 3.99 -13.46
C VAL A 212 -0.01 5.11 -14.47
N GLU A 213 -0.69 6.20 -14.10
CA GLU A 213 -0.99 7.29 -15.02
C GLU A 213 0.30 8.05 -15.36
N ALA A 214 0.92 7.69 -16.48
CA ALA A 214 2.02 8.45 -17.07
C ALA A 214 1.48 9.79 -17.58
N ARG A 215 1.32 10.78 -16.68
CA ARG A 215 0.83 12.13 -16.99
C ARG A 215 1.87 12.95 -17.76
N ALA A 216 2.10 12.54 -19.00
CA ALA A 216 2.74 13.32 -20.05
C ALA A 216 1.87 13.27 -21.32
N GLY A 217 0.74 13.98 -21.27
CA GLY A 217 0.02 14.46 -22.45
C GLY A 217 -0.68 13.43 -23.35
N THR A 218 -1.96 13.14 -23.07
CA THR A 218 -3.02 13.15 -24.11
C THR A 218 -4.37 13.51 -23.49
N LEU A 219 -4.57 14.79 -23.17
CA LEU A 219 -5.91 15.38 -23.10
C LEU A 219 -5.99 16.46 -24.18
N SER A 220 -6.75 16.19 -25.24
CA SER A 220 -7.24 17.26 -26.12
C SER A 220 -8.27 18.10 -25.36
N PRO A 221 -8.32 19.43 -25.59
CA PRO A 221 -8.89 20.35 -24.62
C PRO A 221 -10.41 20.56 -24.77
N PRO A 222 -11.12 20.71 -23.64
CA PRO A 222 -12.26 21.62 -23.54
C PRO A 222 -11.85 22.92 -22.85
N ALA A 223 -11.96 24.03 -23.58
CA ALA A 223 -12.08 25.42 -23.13
C ALA A 223 -11.50 25.84 -21.74
N ALA A 224 -10.32 26.47 -21.79
CA ALA A 224 -9.86 27.59 -20.96
C ALA A 224 -10.47 27.77 -19.55
N GLN A 225 -9.66 27.54 -18.51
CA GLN A 225 -9.84 28.20 -17.21
C GLN A 225 -8.54 28.24 -16.38
N ALA A 226 -8.08 29.48 -16.11
CA ALA A 226 -7.11 29.89 -15.08
C ALA A 226 -5.68 29.27 -15.08
N PRO A 227 -4.65 29.99 -14.61
CA PRO A 227 -3.31 29.42 -14.42
C PRO A 227 -3.28 28.42 -13.27
N GLU A 228 -2.76 27.22 -13.53
CA GLU A 228 -2.56 26.17 -12.53
C GLU A 228 -1.47 26.57 -11.50
N PRO A 229 -1.62 26.18 -10.22
CA PRO A 229 -0.57 26.34 -9.21
C PRO A 229 0.58 25.33 -9.45
N PRO A 230 1.82 25.65 -9.03
CA PRO A 230 2.98 24.80 -9.29
C PRO A 230 2.91 23.44 -8.58
N ALA A 231 3.35 22.39 -9.26
CA ALA A 231 3.27 20.99 -8.83
C ALA A 231 4.27 20.57 -7.72
N ASP A 232 5.07 21.51 -7.20
CA ASP A 232 5.94 21.26 -6.03
C ASP A 232 5.14 21.40 -4.73
N GLY A 233 4.99 20.29 -3.99
CA GLY A 233 4.31 20.19 -2.68
C GLY A 233 4.94 20.99 -1.53
N THR A 234 5.85 21.91 -1.85
CA THR A 234 6.46 22.90 -0.95
C THR A 234 5.60 24.16 -0.79
N ASN A 235 4.62 24.42 -1.67
CA ASN A 235 3.98 25.74 -1.79
C ASN A 235 2.49 25.74 -2.25
N CYS A 236 1.63 24.92 -1.68
CA CYS A 236 0.18 25.04 -1.92
C CYS A 236 -0.50 25.96 -0.91
N GLY A 237 -1.65 26.53 -1.28
CA GLY A 237 -2.36 27.48 -0.42
C GLY A 237 -3.86 27.55 -0.72
N ALA A 238 -4.64 27.75 0.34
CA ALA A 238 -6.09 27.89 0.27
C ALA A 238 -6.58 28.95 1.25
N ARG A 239 -7.61 29.71 0.86
CA ARG A 239 -8.35 30.65 1.73
C ARG A 239 -7.50 31.64 2.56
N GLY A 240 -6.34 32.05 2.05
CA GLY A 240 -5.45 33.00 2.74
C GLY A 240 -4.32 32.35 3.55
N TYR A 241 -4.20 31.03 3.53
CA TYR A 241 -3.08 30.30 4.12
C TYR A 241 -2.18 29.72 3.01
N ARG A 242 -0.88 29.64 3.27
CA ARG A 242 0.13 28.84 2.54
C ARG A 242 0.53 27.67 3.44
N PHE A 243 0.63 26.47 2.90
CA PHE A 243 1.04 25.27 3.62
C PHE A 243 2.47 24.90 3.28
N GLU A 244 3.21 24.44 4.30
CA GLU A 244 4.60 24.04 4.21
C GLU A 244 4.79 22.73 4.99
N ASN A 245 5.34 21.70 4.34
CA ASN A 245 5.62 20.42 4.99
C ASN A 245 6.77 20.59 6.02
N ILE A 246 6.53 20.19 7.27
CA ILE A 246 7.53 20.18 8.36
C ILE A 246 8.22 18.82 8.41
N HIS A 247 7.44 17.73 8.32
CA HIS A 247 7.93 16.36 8.36
C HIS A 247 7.34 15.54 7.21
N GLY A 248 8.22 15.14 6.29
CA GLY A 248 7.92 14.30 5.14
C GLY A 248 7.10 15.02 4.05
N SER A 249 6.25 14.27 3.34
CA SER A 249 5.49 14.77 2.18
C SER A 249 3.99 14.52 2.37
N THR A 250 3.27 15.56 2.79
CA THR A 250 1.81 15.59 2.87
C THR A 250 1.24 16.13 1.54
N PRO A 251 0.28 15.43 0.89
CA PRO A 251 -0.43 15.95 -0.27
C PRO A 251 -1.20 17.24 0.03
N CYS A 252 -1.24 18.15 -0.93
CA CYS A 252 -1.84 19.48 -0.77
C CYS A 252 -3.33 19.44 -0.43
N ASP A 253 -4.11 18.57 -1.08
CA ASP A 253 -5.54 18.45 -0.81
C ASP A 253 -5.81 17.96 0.63
N PHE A 254 -4.95 17.10 1.17
CA PHE A 254 -5.03 16.66 2.57
C PHE A 254 -4.70 17.80 3.54
N MET A 255 -3.66 18.60 3.28
CA MET A 255 -3.35 19.79 4.11
C MET A 255 -4.52 20.79 4.12
N ILE A 256 -5.15 21.01 2.97
CA ILE A 256 -6.31 21.90 2.80
C ILE A 256 -7.54 21.33 3.54
N GLU A 257 -7.83 20.03 3.42
CA GLU A 257 -8.93 19.39 4.14
C GLU A 257 -8.74 19.49 5.66
N VAL A 258 -7.59 19.04 6.16
CA VAL A 258 -7.25 19.04 7.60
C VAL A 258 -7.37 20.45 8.17
N TRP A 259 -6.74 21.44 7.55
CA TRP A 259 -6.76 22.82 8.05
C TRP A 259 -8.16 23.45 7.96
N SER A 260 -8.91 23.17 6.89
CA SER A 260 -10.28 23.70 6.76
C SER A 260 -11.24 23.11 7.79
N ARG A 261 -11.10 21.82 8.14
CA ARG A 261 -11.87 21.22 9.23
C ARG A 261 -11.45 21.78 10.59
N TYR A 262 -10.15 21.81 10.88
CA TYR A 262 -9.60 22.40 12.10
C TYR A 262 -10.17 23.80 12.39
N ARG A 263 -10.12 24.72 11.41
CA ARG A 263 -10.66 26.09 11.58
C ARG A 263 -12.19 26.17 11.63
N THR A 264 -12.90 25.10 11.28
CA THR A 264 -14.37 24.97 11.44
C THR A 264 -14.72 24.45 12.83
N ASP A 265 -13.97 23.46 13.33
CA ASP A 265 -14.22 22.77 14.61
C ASP A 265 -13.70 23.59 15.81
N ALA A 266 -12.58 24.30 15.63
CA ALA A 266 -11.95 25.18 16.62
C ALA A 266 -11.94 26.66 16.17
N PRO A 267 -13.11 27.33 16.04
CA PRO A 267 -13.20 28.70 15.51
C PRO A 267 -12.61 29.76 16.46
N ALA A 268 -12.55 29.47 17.77
CA ALA A 268 -11.85 30.28 18.76
C ALA A 268 -10.34 29.97 18.84
N GLY A 269 -9.89 28.97 18.08
CA GLY A 269 -8.52 28.47 18.11
C GLY A 269 -8.21 27.46 19.21
N GLY A 270 -6.93 27.12 19.32
CA GLY A 270 -6.40 26.18 20.32
C GLY A 270 -6.19 24.76 19.78
N ALA A 271 -5.60 23.88 20.60
CA ALA A 271 -5.24 22.53 20.15
C ALA A 271 -6.49 21.63 20.03
N HIS A 272 -6.67 20.98 18.88
CA HIS A 272 -7.84 20.18 18.55
C HIS A 272 -7.49 18.97 17.67
N THR A 273 -8.20 17.86 17.89
CA THR A 273 -8.08 16.64 17.06
C THR A 273 -9.08 16.69 15.91
N VAL A 274 -8.60 16.60 14.68
CA VAL A 274 -9.43 16.51 13.47
C VAL A 274 -9.62 15.04 13.11
N GLU A 275 -10.87 14.58 13.16
CA GLU A 275 -11.26 13.20 12.86
C GLU A 275 -12.01 13.07 11.52
N GLY A 276 -12.19 11.83 11.06
CA GLY A 276 -12.98 11.52 9.87
C GLY A 276 -12.39 12.05 8.56
N LEU A 277 -11.06 12.23 8.51
CA LEU A 277 -10.31 12.61 7.32
C LEU A 277 -10.31 11.48 6.27
N ALA A 278 -9.88 11.80 5.05
CA ALA A 278 -9.64 10.79 4.02
C ALA A 278 -8.82 9.59 4.56
N GLY A 279 -9.28 8.38 4.25
CA GLY A 279 -8.68 7.12 4.71
C GLY A 279 -8.93 6.77 6.19
N GLY A 280 -9.74 7.55 6.93
CA GLY A 280 -9.97 7.34 8.36
C GLY A 280 -8.83 7.86 9.25
N SER A 281 -7.97 8.71 8.70
CA SER A 281 -6.87 9.34 9.42
C SER A 281 -7.36 10.30 10.52
N ILE A 282 -6.51 10.51 11.51
CA ILE A 282 -6.70 11.49 12.58
C ILE A 282 -5.49 12.42 12.57
N ALA A 283 -5.72 13.74 12.60
CA ALA A 283 -4.69 14.75 12.70
C ALA A 283 -4.85 15.56 13.98
N PHE A 284 -3.73 15.98 14.59
CA PHE A 284 -3.73 16.89 15.73
C PHE A 284 -3.23 18.26 15.28
N CYS A 285 -4.03 19.30 15.46
CA CYS A 285 -3.76 20.65 14.99
C CYS A 285 -3.76 21.65 16.14
N SER A 286 -2.97 22.73 16.02
CA SER A 286 -2.99 23.85 16.98
C SER A 286 -2.53 25.15 16.34
N ASP A 287 -3.05 26.30 16.80
CA ASP A 287 -2.58 27.62 16.38
C ASP A 287 -1.23 28.03 17.00
N ALA A 288 -0.51 27.11 17.65
CA ALA A 288 0.77 27.43 18.29
C ALA A 288 1.78 27.92 17.24
N PRO A 289 2.27 29.17 17.33
CA PRO A 289 3.20 29.69 16.34
C PRO A 289 4.62 29.25 16.69
N ASP A 290 4.99 28.04 16.27
CA ASP A 290 6.36 27.52 16.37
C ASP A 290 7.36 28.35 15.53
N ALA A 291 6.87 29.26 14.68
CA ALA A 291 7.66 30.22 13.90
C ALA A 291 6.87 31.52 13.65
N PRO A 292 7.55 32.67 13.47
CA PRO A 292 6.91 33.93 13.07
C PRO A 292 6.12 33.78 11.76
N GLY A 293 4.88 34.28 11.73
CA GLY A 293 3.99 34.18 10.56
C GLY A 293 3.25 32.84 10.40
N SER A 294 3.50 31.88 11.31
CA SER A 294 2.69 30.67 11.43
C SER A 294 1.30 31.00 11.98
N ALA A 295 0.26 30.56 11.28
CA ALA A 295 -1.10 30.50 11.79
C ALA A 295 -1.32 29.22 12.64
N GLY A 296 -0.50 28.19 12.46
CA GLY A 296 -0.49 26.98 13.29
C GLY A 296 0.16 25.78 12.61
N THR A 297 0.12 24.64 13.27
CA THR A 297 0.71 23.37 12.83
C THR A 297 -0.29 22.21 12.96
N CYS A 298 -0.15 21.20 12.10
CA CYS A 298 -0.92 19.97 12.13
C CYS A 298 -0.01 18.75 11.92
N GLY A 299 -0.19 17.69 12.71
CA GLY A 299 0.56 16.44 12.60
C GLY A 299 -0.36 15.21 12.54
N TYR A 300 0.04 14.20 11.78
CA TYR A 300 -0.67 12.92 11.64
C TYR A 300 0.34 11.79 11.37
N GLY A 301 0.30 10.68 12.12
CA GLY A 301 1.09 9.47 11.82
C GLY A 301 2.61 9.65 11.63
N GLY A 302 3.23 10.64 12.28
CA GLY A 302 4.66 10.98 12.12
C GLY A 302 4.98 12.02 11.03
N TRP A 303 3.97 12.41 10.23
CA TRP A 303 4.02 13.47 9.24
C TRP A 303 3.46 14.77 9.82
N GLY A 304 3.80 15.92 9.24
CA GLY A 304 3.23 17.18 9.69
C GLY A 304 3.51 18.37 8.79
N PHE A 305 2.64 19.37 8.86
CA PHE A 305 2.68 20.59 8.07
C PHE A 305 2.37 21.84 8.90
N ARG A 306 2.84 22.99 8.42
CA ARG A 306 2.60 24.33 8.97
C ARG A 306 1.64 25.09 8.06
N ALA A 307 0.71 25.81 8.65
CA ALA A 307 -0.09 26.83 7.98
C ALA A 307 0.52 28.21 8.24
N LEU A 308 0.78 28.98 7.19
CA LEU A 308 1.31 30.33 7.22
C LEU A 308 0.24 31.31 6.74
N GLY A 309 -0.03 32.36 7.51
CA GLY A 309 -0.99 33.40 7.10
C GLY A 309 -0.44 34.28 5.97
N GLN A 310 -1.24 34.56 4.93
CA GLN A 310 -0.83 35.47 3.86
C GLN A 310 -0.90 36.94 4.33
N PRO A 311 0.21 37.70 4.33
CA PRO A 311 0.19 39.10 4.73
C PRO A 311 -0.68 39.94 3.80
N GLY A 312 -1.55 40.78 4.37
CA GLY A 312 -2.41 41.70 3.62
C GLY A 312 -3.84 41.21 3.39
N ARG A 313 -4.19 39.97 3.74
CA ARG A 313 -5.59 39.56 3.94
C ARG A 313 -5.93 39.66 5.43
N PRO A 314 -6.93 40.46 5.85
CA PRO A 314 -7.38 40.39 7.22
C PRO A 314 -8.06 39.04 7.45
N GLU A 315 -7.43 38.19 8.26
CA GLU A 315 -8.22 37.26 9.07
C GLU A 315 -9.22 38.07 9.90
N ALA A 316 -10.41 37.53 10.16
CA ALA A 316 -11.26 38.08 11.19
C ALA A 316 -10.56 37.84 12.54
N SER A 317 -9.88 38.86 13.07
CA SER A 317 -9.06 38.79 14.27
C SER A 317 -9.83 38.27 15.49
N ALA A 318 -9.79 36.95 15.72
CA ALA A 318 -10.25 36.35 16.96
C ALA A 318 -9.33 36.72 18.14
N SER A 319 -8.10 37.16 17.86
CA SER A 319 -7.07 37.49 18.85
C SER A 319 -7.37 38.77 19.67
N ASP A 320 -8.14 39.73 19.14
CA ASP A 320 -8.46 41.00 19.82
C ASP A 320 -9.50 40.87 20.96
N ARG A 321 -9.84 39.65 21.40
CA ARG A 321 -10.67 39.39 22.58
C ARG A 321 -10.07 38.46 23.62
N ALA A 322 -8.74 38.28 23.62
CA ALA A 322 -8.00 37.78 24.78
C ALA A 322 -7.93 38.84 25.90
N GLY A 323 -9.09 39.27 26.40
CA GLY A 323 -9.17 40.01 27.66
C GLY A 323 -8.64 39.12 28.78
N ALA A 324 -7.77 39.67 29.63
CA ALA A 324 -6.99 38.91 30.61
C ALA A 324 -7.87 38.02 31.51
N LEU A 325 -7.85 36.71 31.24
CA LEU A 325 -8.38 35.69 32.15
C LEU A 325 -7.23 35.13 32.99
N ASN A 326 -7.34 35.33 34.30
CA ASN A 326 -6.39 34.84 35.29
C ASN A 326 -6.30 33.31 35.24
N PHE A 327 -5.09 32.77 35.04
CA PHE A 327 -4.80 31.35 35.26
C PHE A 327 -4.76 31.04 36.77
N ARG A 328 -5.94 30.89 37.35
CA ARG A 328 -6.19 30.16 38.59
C ARG A 328 -7.51 29.39 38.47
N ASP A 329 -7.47 28.30 37.72
CA ASP A 329 -8.08 27.03 38.14
C ASP A 329 -7.41 25.89 37.37
N ALA A 330 -7.15 24.78 38.06
CA ALA A 330 -6.36 23.68 37.54
C ALA A 330 -7.24 22.62 36.90
N SER A 331 -6.88 22.21 35.68
CA SER A 331 -7.22 20.90 35.13
C SER A 331 -5.95 20.27 34.56
N CYS A 332 -5.62 19.06 35.02
CA CYS A 332 -4.41 18.36 34.62
C CYS A 332 -4.62 17.71 33.24
N THR A 333 -4.33 18.44 32.17
CA THR A 333 -4.13 17.84 30.84
C THR A 333 -2.76 17.15 30.80
N PRO A 334 -2.68 15.88 30.36
CA PRO A 334 -1.39 15.23 30.18
C PRO A 334 -0.61 15.94 29.07
N ARG A 335 0.66 16.27 29.34
CA ARG A 335 1.55 16.84 28.33
C ARG A 335 2.25 15.71 27.59
N PHE A 336 2.01 15.59 26.30
CA PHE A 336 2.90 14.82 25.45
C PHE A 336 4.21 15.58 25.28
N VAL A 337 5.33 14.92 25.58
CA VAL A 337 6.69 15.44 25.38
C VAL A 337 7.32 14.59 24.30
N LEU A 338 7.76 15.21 23.20
CA LEU A 338 8.71 14.58 22.28
C LEU A 338 10.08 14.57 22.95
N ASP A 339 10.73 13.41 22.96
CA ASP A 339 12.16 13.34 23.22
C ASP A 339 12.98 13.72 21.96
N THR A 340 14.31 13.65 22.09
CA THR A 340 15.24 13.94 20.98
C THR A 340 15.21 12.91 19.86
N ASP A 341 14.57 11.76 20.09
CA ASP A 341 14.52 10.62 19.17
C ASP A 341 13.15 10.57 18.44
N GLY A 342 12.25 11.53 18.73
CA GLY A 342 10.96 11.70 18.08
C GLY A 342 9.82 10.90 18.70
N VAL A 343 10.01 10.32 19.89
CA VAL A 343 9.01 9.49 20.56
C VAL A 343 8.13 10.33 21.48
N CYS A 344 6.81 10.27 21.28
CA CYS A 344 5.83 10.93 22.14
C CYS A 344 5.64 10.17 23.46
N HIS A 345 6.15 10.72 24.55
CA HIS A 345 5.89 10.21 25.90
C HIS A 345 4.78 10.99 26.60
N LEU A 346 3.95 10.30 27.39
CA LEU A 346 2.99 10.93 28.29
C LEU A 346 3.75 11.47 29.52
N GLY A 347 4.07 12.75 29.54
CA GLY A 347 4.68 13.43 30.67
C GLY A 347 3.69 13.59 31.83
N GLN A 348 4.20 13.44 33.06
CA GLN A 348 3.49 13.82 34.29
C GLN A 348 3.46 15.33 34.49
#